data_AF-A0A378IW77-F1
#
_entry.id   AF-A0A378IW77-F1
#
_cell.length_a   1.000
_cell.length_b   1.000
_cell.length_c   1.000
_cell.angle_alpha   90.00
_cell.angle_beta   90.00
_cell.angle_gamma   90.00
#
_symmetry.space_group_name_H-M   'P 1'
#
loop_
_entity.id
_entity.type
_entity.pdbx_description
1 polymer ?
#
loop_
_entity_poly.entity_id
_entity_poly.type
_entity_poly.pdbx_seq_one_letter_code
_entity_poly.pdbx_strand_id
1 'polypeptide(L)'
;MKKIIQLSLTGALFFSVFSASVFADAEEKDNNKLPLGCRDTGYEFELKTLHLLPGKSGDRQSMYFLFNTLGQPVSLYQMRDEESSRSMYLNHAIHPRQWAVLSTSEKQVKFICTVPDKKSRYGKIVDCSESLTVCEYTNVRYGLNNRGNYWIVNSNTRNGALREVVRYGIIPAQ
;
A
#
# COMPACT_ATOMS: atom_id res chain seq x y z
N MET A 1 -10.49 52.45 -55.38
CA MET A 1 -9.56 53.52 -54.96
C MET A 1 -8.94 53.13 -53.62
N LYS A 2 -7.62 53.29 -53.50
CA LYS A 2 -6.75 53.33 -52.31
C LYS A 2 -6.64 52.09 -51.37
N LYS A 3 -5.44 51.49 -51.45
CA LYS A 3 -4.73 50.65 -50.44
C LYS A 3 -4.55 51.40 -49.11
N ILE A 4 -4.40 50.67 -47.99
CA ILE A 4 -3.58 50.97 -46.79
C ILE A 4 -3.44 49.62 -46.01
N ILE A 5 -2.32 48.90 -46.16
CA ILE A 5 -1.11 48.81 -45.31
C ILE A 5 -1.17 47.66 -44.27
N GLN A 6 -0.17 46.78 -44.37
CA GLN A 6 0.18 45.69 -43.45
C GLN A 6 0.48 46.20 -42.03
N LEU A 7 0.20 45.36 -41.02
CA LEU A 7 1.16 45.13 -39.95
C LEU A 7 1.04 43.70 -39.41
N SER A 8 2.12 42.95 -39.56
CA SER A 8 2.39 41.64 -38.98
C SER A 8 2.50 41.72 -37.46
N LEU A 9 1.96 40.73 -36.75
CA LEU A 9 2.50 40.30 -35.46
C LEU A 9 2.35 38.78 -35.33
N THR A 10 3.34 38.06 -35.87
CA THR A 10 3.61 36.66 -35.52
C THR A 10 4.09 36.61 -34.07
N GLY A 11 3.16 36.44 -33.13
CA GLY A 11 3.45 36.12 -31.74
C GLY A 11 3.40 34.60 -31.54
N ALA A 12 4.54 33.93 -31.70
CA ALA A 12 4.68 32.53 -31.33
C ALA A 12 4.64 32.42 -29.80
N LEU A 13 3.48 32.03 -29.25
CA LEU A 13 3.34 31.57 -27.87
C LEU A 13 4.03 30.21 -27.75
N PHE A 14 5.34 30.22 -27.51
CA PHE A 14 6.03 29.06 -26.94
C PHE A 14 5.59 28.91 -25.48
N PHE A 15 4.49 28.19 -25.27
CA PHE A 15 4.17 27.68 -23.94
C PHE A 15 5.26 26.69 -23.54
N SER A 16 6.08 27.11 -22.58
CA SER A 16 7.11 26.30 -21.96
C SER A 16 6.48 25.06 -21.33
N VAL A 17 6.74 23.89 -21.91
CA VAL A 17 6.43 22.58 -21.32
C VAL A 17 7.48 22.33 -20.23
N PHE A 18 7.27 22.90 -19.03
CA PHE A 18 8.13 22.61 -17.89
C PHE A 18 7.79 21.25 -17.29
N SER A 19 8.79 20.37 -17.34
CA SER A 19 8.92 19.02 -16.77
C SER A 19 8.07 18.70 -15.54
N ALA A 20 6.91 18.08 -15.76
CA ALA A 20 6.18 17.36 -14.70
C ALA A 20 6.82 16.00 -14.36
N SER A 21 7.69 15.47 -15.23
CA SER A 21 8.26 14.12 -15.11
C SER A 21 9.32 13.99 -14.00
N VAL A 22 10.10 15.05 -13.72
CA VAL A 22 11.20 14.96 -12.74
C VAL A 22 10.69 14.92 -11.30
N PHE A 23 9.59 15.60 -10.99
CA PHE A 23 9.01 15.60 -9.64
C PHE A 23 8.27 14.29 -9.31
N ALA A 24 7.59 13.70 -10.29
CA ALA A 24 6.87 12.44 -10.11
C ALA A 24 7.81 11.28 -9.74
N ASP A 25 8.98 11.19 -10.39
CA ASP A 25 9.95 10.11 -10.18
C ASP A 25 10.61 10.18 -8.79
N ALA A 26 10.89 11.39 -8.31
CA ALA A 26 11.47 11.62 -6.98
C ALA A 26 10.48 11.30 -5.84
N GLU A 27 9.21 11.68 -6.01
CA GLU A 27 8.14 11.37 -5.05
C GLU A 27 7.89 9.85 -5.00
N GLU A 28 7.89 9.19 -6.16
CA GLU A 28 7.72 7.74 -6.24
C GLU A 28 8.86 6.98 -5.53
N LYS A 29 10.11 7.42 -5.71
CA LYS A 29 11.29 6.83 -5.06
C LYS A 29 11.32 7.05 -3.54
N ASP A 30 10.67 8.09 -3.03
CA ASP A 30 10.53 8.26 -1.58
C ASP A 30 9.37 7.43 -1.03
N ASN A 31 8.31 7.29 -1.82
CA ASN A 31 7.10 6.57 -1.44
C ASN A 31 7.35 5.08 -1.21
N ASN A 32 8.28 4.43 -1.91
CA ASN A 32 8.52 2.98 -1.78
C ASN A 32 9.39 2.57 -0.57
N LYS A 33 9.96 3.52 0.16
CA LYS A 33 10.81 3.23 1.33
C LYS A 33 9.96 2.85 2.53
N LEU A 34 10.48 1.97 3.38
CA LEU A 34 9.81 1.64 4.64
C LEU A 34 9.53 2.91 5.47
N PRO A 35 8.33 3.02 6.07
CA PRO A 35 8.04 4.03 7.08
C PRO A 35 9.02 3.97 8.25
N LEU A 36 9.36 5.12 8.84
CA LEU A 36 10.24 5.18 10.01
C LEU A 36 9.66 4.36 11.18
N GLY A 37 10.49 3.52 11.80
CA GLY A 37 10.07 2.63 12.90
C GLY A 37 9.41 1.32 12.44
N CYS A 38 9.06 1.19 11.16
CA CYS A 38 8.57 -0.05 10.58
C CYS A 38 9.74 -0.98 10.27
N ARG A 39 9.70 -2.20 10.79
CA ARG A 39 10.81 -3.15 10.73
C ARG A 39 10.51 -4.26 9.75
N ASP A 40 11.55 -4.72 9.07
CA ASP A 40 11.49 -5.85 8.14
C ASP A 40 11.47 -7.18 8.92
N THR A 41 10.37 -7.44 9.63
CA THR A 41 10.16 -8.58 10.53
C THR A 41 8.68 -8.89 10.68
N GLY A 42 8.34 -9.99 11.35
CA GLY A 42 6.95 -10.37 11.63
C GLY A 42 6.22 -10.95 10.43
N TYR A 43 6.91 -11.22 9.32
CA TYR A 43 6.34 -11.88 8.15
C TYR A 43 7.36 -12.78 7.47
N GLU A 44 6.89 -13.64 6.59
CA GLU A 44 7.68 -14.46 5.69
C GLU A 44 6.95 -14.64 4.36
N PHE A 45 7.72 -14.90 3.31
CA PHE A 45 7.18 -15.35 2.02
C PHE A 45 7.50 -16.84 1.86
N GLU A 46 6.49 -17.64 1.55
CA GLU A 46 6.62 -19.07 1.33
C GLU A 46 5.76 -19.48 0.14
N LEU A 47 6.26 -20.26 -0.81
CA LEU A 47 5.46 -20.80 -1.92
C LEU A 47 4.58 -19.75 -2.65
N LYS A 48 5.11 -18.54 -2.87
CA LYS A 48 4.44 -17.38 -3.51
C LYS A 48 3.36 -16.69 -2.66
N THR A 49 3.14 -17.12 -1.42
CA THR A 49 2.18 -16.52 -0.48
C THR A 49 2.90 -15.62 0.52
N LEU A 50 2.13 -14.71 1.12
CA LEU A 50 2.57 -13.87 2.23
C LEU A 50 2.02 -14.46 3.53
N HIS A 51 2.89 -14.73 4.49
CA HIS A 51 2.54 -15.14 5.84
C HIS A 51 2.89 -14.02 6.81
N LEU A 52 1.89 -13.42 7.43
CA LEU A 52 2.06 -12.51 8.56
C LEU A 52 2.06 -13.34 9.85
N LEU A 53 2.98 -13.02 10.75
CA LEU A 53 3.25 -13.73 11.99
C LEU A 53 3.16 -12.77 13.19
N PRO A 54 1.97 -12.22 13.50
CA PRO A 54 1.78 -11.28 14.60
C PRO A 54 2.24 -11.88 15.93
N GLY A 55 2.93 -11.09 16.74
CA GLY A 55 3.40 -11.53 18.05
C GLY A 55 4.69 -12.38 18.06
N LYS A 56 5.32 -12.69 16.91
CA LYS A 56 6.72 -13.16 16.89
C LYS A 56 7.65 -12.14 17.58
N SER A 57 7.28 -10.87 17.54
CA SER A 57 7.97 -9.75 18.18
C SER A 57 7.52 -9.45 19.63
N GLY A 58 6.54 -10.19 20.18
CA GLY A 58 6.13 -10.12 21.61
C GLY A 58 4.76 -9.50 21.91
N ASP A 59 4.14 -8.76 20.97
CA ASP A 59 2.87 -8.04 21.20
C ASP A 59 1.63 -8.83 20.73
N ARG A 60 0.48 -8.63 21.41
CA ARG A 60 -0.81 -9.29 21.08
C ARG A 60 -1.53 -8.66 19.88
N GLN A 61 -1.02 -7.54 19.36
CA GLN A 61 -1.63 -6.78 18.27
C GLN A 61 -0.49 -6.17 17.44
N SER A 62 -0.42 -6.56 16.17
CA SER A 62 0.57 -6.06 15.23
C SER A 62 -0.08 -5.13 14.19
N MET A 63 0.70 -4.19 13.69
CA MET A 63 0.34 -3.34 12.56
C MET A 63 1.33 -3.56 11.42
N TYR A 64 0.83 -4.01 10.27
CA TYR A 64 1.62 -4.25 9.08
C TYR A 64 1.37 -3.17 8.04
N PHE A 65 2.45 -2.69 7.45
CA PHE A 65 2.40 -1.84 6.26
C PHE A 65 2.77 -2.71 5.05
N LEU A 66 1.92 -2.69 4.04
CA LEU A 66 2.08 -3.47 2.81
C LEU A 66 2.10 -2.52 1.63
N PHE A 67 3.21 -2.48 0.90
CA PHE A 67 3.37 -1.67 -0.31
C PHE A 67 3.24 -2.54 -1.54
N ASN A 68 2.40 -2.12 -2.48
CA ASN A 68 2.34 -2.71 -3.80
C ASN A 68 3.51 -2.18 -4.66
N THR A 69 4.45 -3.07 -5.02
CA THR A 69 5.61 -2.70 -5.84
C THR A 69 5.26 -2.56 -7.31
N LEU A 70 4.11 -3.07 -7.76
CA LEU A 70 3.72 -3.13 -9.15
C LEU A 70 3.04 -1.84 -9.64
N GLY A 71 3.09 -1.63 -10.95
CA GLY A 71 2.35 -0.58 -11.66
C GLY A 71 0.86 -0.89 -11.88
N GLN A 72 0.33 -1.94 -11.25
CA GLN A 72 -1.08 -2.36 -11.34
C GLN A 72 -1.57 -2.81 -9.96
N PRO A 73 -2.89 -2.86 -9.70
CA PRO A 73 -3.42 -3.29 -8.40
C PRO A 73 -2.99 -4.72 -8.05
N VAL A 74 -2.71 -4.97 -6.77
CA VAL A 74 -2.49 -6.31 -6.21
C VAL A 74 -3.61 -6.64 -5.24
N SER A 75 -4.33 -7.72 -5.51
CA SER A 75 -5.35 -8.26 -4.63
C SER A 75 -4.75 -9.30 -3.67
N LEU A 76 -5.14 -9.23 -2.41
CA LEU A 76 -4.77 -10.14 -1.34
C LEU A 76 -6.00 -10.99 -0.99
N TYR A 77 -5.91 -12.29 -1.19
CA TYR A 77 -6.94 -13.24 -0.78
C TYR A 77 -6.46 -14.04 0.41
N GLN A 78 -7.19 -13.92 1.52
CA GLN A 78 -6.84 -14.59 2.77
C GLN A 78 -7.03 -16.10 2.62
N MET A 79 -5.99 -16.86 2.93
CA MET A 79 -6.07 -18.30 3.10
C MET A 79 -6.49 -18.60 4.54
N ARG A 80 -7.43 -19.53 4.72
CA ARG A 80 -7.96 -19.91 6.03
C ARG A 80 -7.90 -21.42 6.17
N ASP A 81 -7.49 -21.85 7.34
CA ASP A 81 -7.71 -23.22 7.79
C ASP A 81 -9.14 -23.29 8.38
N GLU A 82 -9.81 -24.44 8.26
CA GLU A 82 -11.26 -24.65 8.48
C GLU A 82 -11.78 -24.20 9.86
N GLU A 83 -10.89 -23.97 10.83
CA GLU A 83 -11.21 -23.66 12.23
C GLU A 83 -11.60 -22.18 12.46
N SER A 84 -11.39 -21.28 11.50
CA SER A 84 -11.50 -19.83 11.74
C SER A 84 -12.89 -19.22 11.50
N SER A 85 -13.98 -19.99 11.48
CA SER A 85 -15.36 -19.55 11.11
C SER A 85 -15.92 -18.30 11.82
N ARG A 86 -15.24 -17.78 12.85
CA ARG A 86 -15.65 -16.62 13.66
C ARG A 86 -14.94 -15.30 13.33
N SER A 87 -13.87 -15.27 12.52
CA SER A 87 -13.18 -14.01 12.17
C SER A 87 -13.61 -13.46 10.79
N MET A 88 -13.60 -12.13 10.64
CA MET A 88 -13.91 -11.48 9.36
C MET A 88 -12.84 -11.79 8.31
N TYR A 89 -13.25 -11.91 7.04
CA TYR A 89 -12.30 -12.05 5.94
C TYR A 89 -11.51 -10.75 5.76
N LEU A 90 -10.19 -10.87 5.63
CA LEU A 90 -9.25 -9.76 5.44
C LEU A 90 -8.85 -9.58 3.98
N ASN A 91 -9.64 -10.09 3.03
CA ASN A 91 -9.41 -9.88 1.60
C ASN A 91 -9.30 -8.39 1.29
N HIS A 92 -8.36 -8.02 0.43
CA HIS A 92 -8.06 -6.62 0.17
C HIS A 92 -7.50 -6.39 -1.22
N ALA A 93 -7.49 -5.13 -1.68
CA ALA A 93 -6.81 -4.74 -2.90
C ALA A 93 -5.99 -3.47 -2.64
N ILE A 94 -4.72 -3.51 -3.04
CA ILE A 94 -3.79 -2.39 -2.93
C ILE A 94 -3.58 -1.80 -4.31
N HIS A 95 -3.87 -0.51 -4.48
CA HIS A 95 -3.64 0.22 -5.71
C HIS A 95 -2.16 0.22 -6.12
N PRO A 96 -1.85 0.51 -7.41
CA PRO A 96 -0.49 0.56 -7.92
C PRO A 96 0.38 1.50 -7.07
N ARG A 97 1.59 1.05 -6.69
CA ARG A 97 2.58 1.92 -6.04
C ARG A 97 2.05 2.63 -4.79
N GLN A 98 1.19 1.97 -4.03
CA GLN A 98 0.57 2.51 -2.82
C GLN A 98 0.71 1.55 -1.63
N TRP A 99 0.60 2.13 -0.43
CA TRP A 99 0.62 1.44 0.85
C TRP A 99 -0.79 1.15 1.35
N ALA A 100 -0.98 -0.03 1.90
CA ALA A 100 -2.10 -0.39 2.74
C ALA A 100 -1.59 -0.70 4.16
N VAL A 101 -2.48 -0.61 5.14
CA VAL A 101 -2.13 -0.87 6.55
C VAL A 101 -3.14 -1.81 7.16
N LEU A 102 -2.65 -2.95 7.66
CA LEU A 102 -3.44 -3.96 8.35
C LEU A 102 -3.14 -3.94 9.84
N SER A 103 -4.19 -3.89 10.65
CA SER A 103 -4.14 -4.19 12.08
C SER A 103 -4.61 -5.62 12.28
N THR A 104 -3.84 -6.45 13.00
CA THR A 104 -4.30 -7.81 13.34
C THR A 104 -3.77 -8.33 14.68
N SER A 105 -4.61 -9.09 15.38
CA SER A 105 -4.29 -9.87 16.59
C SER A 105 -4.35 -11.39 16.34
N GLU A 106 -4.52 -11.81 15.08
CA GLU A 106 -4.47 -13.23 14.71
C GLU A 106 -3.05 -13.77 14.92
N LYS A 107 -2.90 -15.06 15.26
CA LYS A 107 -1.57 -15.66 15.41
C LYS A 107 -0.82 -15.80 14.08
N GLN A 108 -1.58 -15.94 13.00
CA GLN A 108 -1.06 -16.07 11.65
C GLN A 108 -2.12 -15.59 10.65
N VAL A 109 -1.71 -14.83 9.65
CA VAL A 109 -2.56 -14.44 8.52
C VAL A 109 -1.82 -14.77 7.23
N LYS A 110 -2.45 -15.55 6.34
CA LYS A 110 -1.85 -15.97 5.07
C LYS A 110 -2.59 -15.33 3.92
N PHE A 111 -1.88 -14.83 2.91
CA PHE A 111 -2.45 -14.23 1.71
C PHE A 111 -1.86 -14.83 0.44
N ILE A 112 -2.73 -15.08 -0.54
CA ILE A 112 -2.36 -15.24 -1.95
C ILE A 112 -2.46 -13.88 -2.63
N CYS A 113 -1.46 -13.53 -3.44
CA CYS A 113 -1.45 -12.32 -4.23
C CYS A 113 -1.93 -12.59 -5.66
N THR A 114 -2.79 -11.72 -6.19
CA THR A 114 -3.20 -11.77 -7.59
C THR A 114 -3.19 -10.38 -8.22
N VAL A 115 -3.13 -10.36 -9.55
CA VAL A 115 -3.29 -9.14 -10.36
C VAL A 115 -4.50 -9.29 -11.28
N PRO A 116 -5.15 -8.19 -11.72
CA PRO A 116 -6.28 -8.25 -12.62
C PRO A 116 -5.98 -9.09 -13.88
N ASP A 117 -6.91 -10.00 -14.20
CA ASP A 117 -6.88 -10.80 -15.43
C ASP A 117 -8.28 -10.85 -16.03
N LYS A 118 -8.40 -10.54 -17.32
CA LYS A 118 -9.70 -10.46 -18.00
C LYS A 118 -10.43 -11.80 -18.07
N LYS A 119 -9.69 -12.90 -17.92
CA LYS A 119 -10.22 -14.27 -18.03
C LYS A 119 -10.57 -14.89 -16.69
N SER A 120 -10.20 -14.27 -15.57
CA SER A 120 -10.37 -14.81 -14.22
C SER A 120 -10.98 -13.78 -13.29
N ARG A 121 -12.10 -14.13 -12.63
CA ARG A 121 -12.72 -13.27 -11.61
C ARG A 121 -11.82 -12.98 -10.42
N TYR A 122 -10.89 -13.89 -10.10
CA TYR A 122 -9.95 -13.74 -8.98
C TYR A 122 -8.58 -13.22 -9.45
N GLY A 123 -8.45 -12.89 -10.73
CA GLY A 123 -7.18 -12.48 -11.32
C GLY A 123 -6.22 -13.64 -11.56
N LYS A 124 -4.99 -13.29 -11.92
CA LYS A 124 -3.87 -14.21 -12.09
C LYS A 124 -3.00 -14.18 -10.84
N ILE A 125 -2.68 -15.36 -10.29
CA ILE A 125 -1.77 -15.50 -9.15
C ILE A 125 -0.37 -14.99 -9.52
N VAL A 126 0.21 -14.18 -8.64
CA VAL A 126 1.57 -13.65 -8.73
C VAL A 126 2.34 -13.98 -7.46
N ASP A 127 3.66 -13.89 -7.51
CA ASP A 127 4.50 -14.08 -6.33
C ASP A 127 4.37 -12.88 -5.39
N CYS A 128 3.88 -13.10 -4.17
CA CYS A 128 3.79 -12.05 -3.17
C CYS A 128 5.14 -11.42 -2.84
N SER A 129 6.24 -12.18 -2.88
CA SER A 129 7.58 -11.68 -2.57
C SER A 129 8.12 -10.69 -3.61
N GLU A 130 7.68 -10.82 -4.86
CA GLU A 130 8.03 -9.90 -5.94
C GLU A 130 7.04 -8.73 -6.05
N SER A 131 5.82 -8.91 -5.55
CA SER A 131 4.71 -7.96 -5.72
C SER A 131 4.52 -7.02 -4.53
N LEU A 132 5.07 -7.36 -3.36
CA LEU A 132 4.86 -6.61 -2.12
C LEU A 132 6.18 -6.31 -1.41
N THR A 133 6.24 -5.15 -0.78
CA THR A 133 7.16 -4.88 0.32
C THR A 133 6.34 -4.81 1.60
N VAL A 134 6.78 -5.52 2.65
CA VAL A 134 6.04 -5.63 3.91
C VAL A 134 6.94 -5.20 5.06
N CYS A 135 6.37 -4.57 6.07
CA CYS A 135 7.06 -4.33 7.34
C CYS A 135 6.06 -4.31 8.50
N GLU A 136 6.55 -4.60 9.71
CA GLU A 136 5.79 -4.62 10.96
C GLU A 136 6.19 -3.44 11.86
N TYR A 137 5.21 -2.76 12.44
CA TYR A 137 5.43 -1.99 13.66
C TYR A 137 5.24 -2.90 14.87
N THR A 138 6.34 -3.17 15.57
CA THR A 138 6.38 -4.14 16.68
C THR A 138 5.92 -3.59 18.02
N ASN A 139 5.84 -2.26 18.16
CA ASN A 139 5.48 -1.57 19.39
C ASN A 139 4.44 -0.49 19.05
N VAL A 140 3.18 -0.85 19.01
CA VAL A 140 2.11 0.08 18.60
C VAL A 140 1.21 0.36 19.78
N ARG A 141 0.98 1.65 20.07
CA ARG A 141 0.03 2.04 21.11
C ARG A 141 -1.34 2.23 20.48
N TYR A 142 -2.19 1.24 20.73
CA TYR A 142 -3.60 1.29 20.37
C TYR A 142 -4.42 1.94 21.49
N GLY A 143 -5.32 2.87 21.14
CA GLY A 143 -6.46 3.19 21.99
C GLY A 143 -7.28 1.93 22.27
N LEU A 144 -7.95 1.86 23.43
CA LEU A 144 -8.66 0.65 23.89
C LEU A 144 -9.66 0.11 22.85
N ASN A 145 -10.32 1.00 22.11
CA ASN A 145 -11.34 0.65 21.12
C ASN A 145 -10.80 0.44 19.70
N ASN A 146 -9.49 0.61 19.48
CA ASN A 146 -8.88 0.55 18.15
C ASN A 146 -8.19 -0.80 17.87
N ARG A 147 -8.32 -1.77 18.77
CA ARG A 147 -7.74 -3.12 18.59
C ARG A 147 -8.64 -3.99 17.72
N GLY A 148 -8.06 -5.00 17.07
CA GLY A 148 -8.78 -5.97 16.26
C GLY A 148 -8.15 -6.22 14.90
N ASN A 149 -8.90 -6.91 14.04
CA ASN A 149 -8.49 -7.37 12.72
C ASN A 149 -9.19 -6.56 11.62
N TYR A 150 -8.51 -5.57 11.05
CA TYR A 150 -9.09 -4.71 10.01
C TYR A 150 -8.01 -3.91 9.27
N TRP A 151 -8.34 -3.51 8.05
CA TRP A 151 -7.53 -2.58 7.28
C TRP A 151 -7.76 -1.16 7.79
N ILE A 152 -6.70 -0.53 8.30
CA ILE A 152 -6.72 0.88 8.72
C ILE A 152 -6.67 1.77 7.47
N VAL A 153 -5.85 1.39 6.50
CA VAL A 153 -5.62 2.14 5.27
C VAL A 153 -5.77 1.19 4.09
N ASN A 154 -6.64 1.57 3.14
CA ASN A 154 -6.88 0.76 1.96
C ASN A 154 -5.76 0.91 0.93
N SER A 155 -5.46 2.14 0.53
CA SER A 155 -4.37 2.47 -0.40
C SER A 155 -4.03 3.94 -0.29
N ASN A 156 -2.78 4.27 -0.04
CA ASN A 156 -2.32 5.65 0.10
C ASN A 156 -0.83 5.79 -0.22
N THR A 157 -0.33 7.03 -0.26
CA THR A 157 1.11 7.28 -0.17
C THR A 157 1.62 6.88 1.23
N ARG A 158 2.93 6.69 1.38
CA ARG A 158 3.58 6.36 2.65
C ARG A 158 3.20 7.33 3.77
N ASN A 159 3.36 8.63 3.49
CA ASN A 159 3.03 9.70 4.43
C ASN A 159 1.52 9.84 4.64
N GLY A 160 0.72 9.57 3.62
CA GLY A 160 -0.73 9.48 3.74
C GLY A 160 -1.13 8.37 4.72
N ALA A 161 -0.65 7.15 4.51
CA ALA A 161 -0.93 5.99 5.35
C ALA A 161 -0.55 6.25 6.82
N LEU A 162 0.63 6.79 7.08
CA LEU A 162 1.05 7.18 8.44
C LEU A 162 0.09 8.19 9.09
N ARG A 163 -0.31 9.24 8.36
CA ARG A 163 -1.27 10.23 8.88
C ARG A 163 -2.63 9.61 9.18
N GLU A 164 -3.09 8.66 8.36
CA GLU A 164 -4.37 7.98 8.59
C GLU A 164 -4.34 7.07 9.80
N VAL A 165 -3.23 6.34 10.03
CA VAL A 165 -3.01 5.55 11.25
C VAL A 165 -3.10 6.44 12.49
N VAL A 166 -2.39 7.58 12.49
CA VAL A 166 -2.43 8.54 13.61
C VAL A 166 -3.83 9.13 13.78
N ARG A 167 -4.51 9.49 12.68
CA ARG A 167 -5.89 9.99 12.69
C ARG A 167 -6.88 8.98 13.27
N TYR A 168 -6.64 7.68 13.05
CA TYR A 168 -7.42 6.60 13.65
C TYR A 168 -7.21 6.50 15.17
N GLY A 169 -6.21 7.17 15.74
CA GLY A 169 -5.87 7.11 17.16
C GLY A 169 -4.96 5.93 17.49
N ILE A 170 -4.09 5.56 16.55
CA ILE A 170 -3.05 4.55 16.73
C ILE A 170 -1.71 5.26 16.61
N ILE A 171 -0.84 5.07 17.61
CA ILE A 171 0.48 5.72 17.64
C ILE A 171 1.54 4.68 17.30
N PRO A 172 2.15 4.75 16.10
CA PRO A 172 3.32 3.93 15.79
C PRO A 172 4.48 4.39 16.67
N ALA A 173 5.09 3.50 17.46
CA ALA A 173 6.34 3.86 18.13
C ALA A 173 7.46 3.95 17.09
N GLN A 174 8.35 4.92 17.29
CA GLN A 174 9.55 5.13 16.48
C GLN A 174 10.69 4.21 16.91
#